data_AF-A0A7V5UAG0-F1
#
_entry.id   AF-A0A7V5UAG0-F1
#
_cell.length_a   1.000
_cell.length_b   1.000
_cell.length_c   1.000
_cell.angle_alpha   90.00
_cell.angle_beta   90.00
_cell.angle_gamma   90.00
#
_symmetry.space_group_name_H-M   'P 1'
#
loop_
_entity.id
_entity.type
_entity.pdbx_description
1 polymer ?
#
loop_
_entity_poly.entity_id
_entity_poly.type
_entity_poly.pdbx_seq_one_letter_code
_entity_poly.pdbx_strand_id
1 'polypeptide(L)'
;PYEGLARLIRSTGADGVVLDCHGSSSKKLQEAADGVKEGVVMYSEGMAVPKDMPGIVSGRVHNAISMPPPLNMNKLIKPEFAIFRVSEPCLGRIHRDVAISFFNGYGTELNTFAPGRPESMEEDYRYLGRTTMILRQNSSVFLNDLWKPLIPTLTDSVWVNRWQNGNKTLYTIFSLVPEGVSSPLFEVSPSGGYHFVSLWNHEALDPVETDGKWMIPVNVKAFNKGLLNSRSEGNVDCVARLPDILDVSLKGDSLFINSSDGKKILVWKGDPSYEKKPVEFDPKPVKQKISEIFGRYEGKIVVQLFGENELMDEVIVGVEPGKPWLISKVKPTKPINRSPAGMEEIDEGDFDFFVTNQAQFIPYPDYSQARKVHVNRFFMDKYPVTNSQFYEFLENSGYQPEYPANFLKHWENGMYVQGQANYPVVWVSLEDARAYADWAGKRLPTEIEWQYAAQGTDGRLWPWGDTFHGTKCNNAFGQSTPVNTFAKGKSPFKVMDLVGNVWQLTNDVYDNGSYYFVIIRGGSYYNPTSSWWYVQGGPQQLDKTQMLLMVSPGFDRNATVGFRCVKDAK
;
A
#
# COMPACT_ATOMS: atom_id res chain seq x y z
N PRO A 1 1.99 -56.31 26.89
CA PRO A 1 3.28 -55.63 27.18
C PRO A 1 3.16 -54.10 27.26
N TYR A 2 2.31 -53.45 26.44
CA TYR A 2 2.24 -51.97 26.36
C TYR A 2 1.00 -51.35 27.03
N GLU A 3 0.31 -52.08 27.91
CA GLU A 3 -0.86 -51.56 28.64
C GLU A 3 -0.56 -50.32 29.49
N GLY A 4 0.68 -50.21 29.99
CA GLY A 4 1.13 -49.03 30.74
C GLY A 4 1.12 -47.77 29.88
N LEU A 5 1.64 -47.85 28.65
CA LEU A 5 1.62 -46.72 27.71
C LEU A 5 0.19 -46.33 27.34
N ALA A 6 -0.62 -47.31 26.97
CA ALA A 6 -2.03 -47.09 26.65
C ALA A 6 -2.80 -46.43 27.82
N ARG A 7 -2.50 -46.84 29.06
CA ARG A 7 -3.06 -46.21 30.27
C ARG A 7 -2.61 -44.76 30.40
N LEU A 8 -1.33 -44.46 30.20
CA LEU A 8 -0.81 -43.09 30.26
C LEU A 8 -1.47 -42.20 29.22
N ILE A 9 -1.51 -42.62 27.95
CA ILE A 9 -2.16 -41.87 26.86
C ILE A 9 -3.63 -41.60 27.20
N ARG A 10 -4.35 -42.60 27.71
CA ARG A 10 -5.76 -42.45 28.09
C ARG A 10 -5.93 -41.45 29.25
N SER A 11 -5.06 -41.51 30.25
CA SER A 11 -5.14 -40.66 31.44
C SER A 11 -4.72 -39.22 31.16
N THR A 12 -3.76 -39.00 30.26
CA THR A 12 -3.25 -37.65 29.94
C THR A 12 -3.95 -37.02 28.74
N GLY A 13 -4.59 -37.82 27.89
CA GLY A 13 -5.15 -37.37 26.62
C GLY A 13 -4.09 -37.04 25.56
N ALA A 14 -2.84 -37.48 25.75
CA ALA A 14 -1.71 -37.10 24.90
C ALA A 14 -1.92 -37.46 23.42
N ASP A 15 -1.56 -36.53 22.53
CA ASP A 15 -1.53 -36.72 21.07
C ASP A 15 -0.24 -37.39 20.58
N GLY A 16 0.77 -37.54 21.44
CA GLY A 16 2.06 -38.09 21.09
C GLY A 16 2.88 -38.55 22.29
N VAL A 17 3.93 -39.33 22.01
CA VAL A 17 4.81 -39.96 22.99
C VAL A 17 6.25 -39.76 22.57
N VAL A 18 7.07 -39.18 23.46
CA VAL A 18 8.52 -39.10 23.30
C VAL A 18 9.16 -40.40 23.77
N LEU A 19 9.83 -41.08 22.85
CA LEU A 19 10.57 -42.33 23.07
C LEU A 19 11.99 -41.99 23.54
N ASP A 20 12.08 -41.49 24.78
CA ASP A 20 13.36 -41.17 25.42
C ASP A 20 14.29 -42.39 25.43
N CYS A 21 15.54 -42.18 25.04
CA CYS A 21 16.61 -43.16 24.79
C CYS A 21 16.31 -44.20 23.69
N HIS A 22 15.27 -44.01 22.87
CA HIS A 22 14.84 -44.99 21.87
C HIS A 22 14.57 -44.39 20.47
N GLY A 23 15.30 -44.91 19.47
CA GLY A 23 15.12 -44.59 18.05
C GLY A 23 14.06 -45.43 17.32
N SER A 24 13.42 -46.40 17.99
CA SER A 24 12.59 -47.43 17.36
C SER A 24 11.20 -47.49 17.98
N SER A 25 10.18 -47.59 17.14
CA SER A 25 8.78 -47.79 17.52
C SER A 25 8.24 -49.02 16.81
N SER A 26 8.10 -50.13 17.53
CA SER A 26 7.58 -51.35 16.92
C SER A 26 6.11 -51.20 16.54
N LYS A 27 5.65 -51.92 15.52
CA LYS A 27 4.22 -51.96 15.13
C LYS A 27 3.28 -52.21 16.32
N LYS A 28 3.66 -53.13 17.23
CA LYS A 28 2.88 -53.44 18.44
C LYS A 28 2.80 -52.27 19.44
N LEU A 29 3.83 -51.42 19.48
CA LEU A 29 3.86 -50.23 20.33
C LEU A 29 2.92 -49.16 19.77
N GLN A 30 2.98 -48.94 18.45
CA GLN A 30 2.06 -48.06 17.72
C GLN A 30 0.61 -48.52 17.87
N GLU A 31 0.32 -49.79 17.61
CA GLU A 31 -1.02 -50.39 17.75
C GLU A 31 -1.57 -50.24 19.19
N ALA A 32 -0.71 -50.29 20.21
CA ALA A 32 -1.13 -50.09 21.60
C ALA A 32 -1.53 -48.63 21.90
N ALA A 33 -0.87 -47.66 21.27
CA ALA A 33 -1.22 -46.25 21.38
C ALA A 33 -2.48 -45.93 20.57
N ASP A 34 -2.55 -46.40 19.33
CA ASP A 34 -3.69 -46.21 18.43
C ASP A 34 -4.96 -46.90 18.95
N GLY A 35 -4.82 -48.00 19.68
CA GLY A 35 -5.92 -48.66 20.40
C GLY A 35 -6.54 -47.81 21.51
N VAL A 36 -5.93 -46.68 21.89
CA VAL A 36 -6.51 -45.67 22.79
C VAL A 36 -7.05 -44.49 21.99
N LYS A 37 -6.23 -43.97 21.07
CA LYS A 37 -6.53 -42.81 20.25
C LYS A 37 -5.77 -42.97 18.93
N GLU A 38 -6.50 -43.05 17.84
CA GLU A 38 -5.90 -43.20 16.50
C GLU A 38 -5.00 -42.00 16.17
N GLY A 39 -3.82 -42.28 15.62
CA GLY A 39 -2.88 -41.26 15.16
C GLY A 39 -1.98 -40.70 16.25
N VAL A 40 -1.76 -41.42 17.35
CA VAL A 40 -0.80 -40.99 18.38
C VAL A 40 0.61 -40.97 17.79
N VAL A 41 1.24 -39.80 17.83
CA VAL A 41 2.55 -39.55 17.25
C VAL A 41 3.65 -40.18 18.10
N MET A 42 4.45 -41.07 17.52
CA MET A 42 5.69 -41.53 18.14
C MET A 42 6.83 -40.59 17.76
N TYR A 43 7.54 -40.11 18.77
CA TYR A 43 8.63 -39.16 18.64
C TYR A 43 9.94 -39.81 19.10
N SER A 44 10.85 -40.12 18.17
CA SER A 44 12.09 -40.82 18.51
C SER A 44 13.12 -39.92 19.18
N GLU A 45 13.83 -40.44 20.19
CA GLU A 45 15.11 -39.86 20.55
C GLU A 45 16.21 -40.39 19.62
N GLY A 46 16.88 -39.46 18.95
CA GLY A 46 17.83 -39.78 17.90
C GLY A 46 17.15 -40.09 16.57
N MET A 47 17.96 -40.61 15.65
CA MET A 47 17.53 -41.01 14.32
C MET A 47 16.57 -42.20 14.41
N ALA A 48 15.37 -42.05 13.84
CA ALA A 48 14.43 -43.15 13.72
C ALA A 48 15.06 -44.28 12.90
N VAL A 49 14.92 -45.53 13.35
CA VAL A 49 15.39 -46.68 12.56
C VAL A 49 14.52 -46.77 11.29
N PRO A 50 15.09 -46.88 10.07
CA PRO A 50 14.30 -46.82 8.83
C PRO A 50 13.10 -47.79 8.77
N LYS A 51 13.24 -48.99 9.34
CA LYS A 51 12.14 -49.99 9.40
C LYS A 51 10.92 -49.53 10.22
N ASP A 52 11.14 -48.64 11.20
CA ASP A 52 10.14 -48.16 12.15
C ASP A 52 9.64 -46.74 11.77
N MET A 53 10.29 -46.09 10.80
CA MET A 53 9.85 -44.78 10.27
C MET A 53 8.38 -44.74 9.85
N PRO A 54 7.69 -45.80 9.36
CA PRO A 54 6.25 -45.71 9.11
C PRO A 54 5.42 -45.27 10.32
N GLY A 55 5.81 -45.67 11.54
CA GLY A 55 5.15 -45.29 12.80
C GLY A 55 5.74 -44.06 13.48
N ILE A 56 6.90 -43.57 13.03
CA ILE A 56 7.58 -42.40 13.61
C ILE A 56 7.59 -41.27 12.57
N VAL A 57 6.83 -40.20 12.82
CA VAL A 57 6.75 -39.04 11.93
C VAL A 57 7.70 -37.91 12.35
N SER A 58 8.29 -37.99 13.54
CA SER A 58 9.26 -37.01 14.00
C SER A 58 10.26 -37.58 15.03
N GLY A 59 11.41 -36.92 15.17
CA GLY A 59 12.36 -37.19 16.25
C GLY A 59 13.27 -36.00 16.55
N ARG A 60 14.15 -36.17 17.54
CA ARG A 60 15.18 -35.19 17.91
C ARG A 60 16.58 -35.72 17.63
N VAL A 61 17.51 -34.83 17.31
CA VAL A 61 18.95 -35.14 17.38
C VAL A 61 19.64 -34.08 18.22
N HIS A 62 20.35 -34.52 19.26
CA HIS A 62 21.23 -33.67 20.06
C HIS A 62 22.37 -33.12 19.19
N ASN A 63 22.67 -31.82 19.32
CA ASN A 63 23.80 -30.99 18.85
C ASN A 63 25.05 -31.63 18.17
N ALA A 64 24.92 -32.68 17.37
CA ALA A 64 26.01 -33.55 16.95
C ALA A 64 26.65 -33.13 15.61
N ILE A 65 26.09 -32.13 14.92
CA ILE A 65 26.58 -31.69 13.61
C ILE A 65 26.74 -30.17 13.59
N SER A 66 27.98 -29.71 13.50
CA SER A 66 28.39 -28.31 13.53
C SER A 66 28.82 -27.75 12.18
N MET A 67 28.99 -28.58 11.15
CA MET A 67 29.47 -28.15 9.83
C MET A 67 28.34 -27.68 8.90
N PRO A 68 28.47 -26.49 8.28
CA PRO A 68 27.46 -25.90 7.41
C PRO A 68 27.60 -26.27 5.92
N PRO A 69 26.47 -26.41 5.19
CA PRO A 69 25.13 -26.60 5.72
C PRO A 69 24.94 -28.10 6.01
N PRO A 70 24.56 -28.50 7.24
CA PRO A 70 24.20 -29.89 7.45
C PRO A 70 22.87 -30.14 6.74
N LEU A 71 22.81 -31.19 5.91
CA LEU A 71 21.59 -31.63 5.25
C LEU A 71 20.87 -32.68 6.10
N ASN A 72 19.55 -32.58 6.20
CA ASN A 72 18.73 -33.66 6.74
C ASN A 72 18.38 -34.68 5.64
N MET A 73 19.28 -35.64 5.43
CA MET A 73 19.14 -36.67 4.38
C MET A 73 17.94 -37.60 4.58
N ASN A 74 17.30 -37.62 5.76
CA ASN A 74 16.10 -38.45 5.97
C ASN A 74 14.92 -38.00 5.13
N LYS A 75 14.92 -36.74 4.66
CA LYS A 75 13.94 -36.25 3.70
C LYS A 75 13.96 -37.04 2.38
N LEU A 76 15.05 -37.74 2.04
CA LEU A 76 15.09 -38.67 0.90
C LEU A 76 14.41 -40.02 1.17
N ILE A 77 14.27 -40.39 2.44
CA ILE A 77 13.66 -41.67 2.86
C ILE A 77 12.18 -41.45 3.17
N LYS A 78 11.87 -40.41 3.94
CA LYS A 78 10.52 -40.06 4.40
C LYS A 78 10.42 -38.53 4.45
N PRO A 79 9.94 -37.87 3.39
CA PRO A 79 9.90 -36.40 3.31
C PRO A 79 9.10 -35.73 4.43
N GLU A 80 8.07 -36.38 4.93
CA GLU A 80 7.26 -35.91 6.04
C GLU A 80 7.96 -36.07 7.41
N PHE A 81 9.08 -36.78 7.48
CA PHE A 81 9.83 -36.97 8.72
C PHE A 81 10.55 -35.68 9.14
N ALA A 82 10.15 -35.14 10.29
CA ALA A 82 10.80 -33.97 10.88
C ALA A 82 11.82 -34.39 11.94
N ILE A 83 13.11 -34.13 11.68
CA ILE A 83 14.13 -34.15 12.74
C ILE A 83 14.31 -32.74 13.24
N PHE A 84 14.01 -32.52 14.51
CA PHE A 84 14.24 -31.23 15.12
C PHE A 84 15.67 -31.14 15.65
N ARG A 85 16.33 -30.03 15.29
CA ARG A 85 17.55 -29.62 15.97
C ARG A 85 17.15 -29.10 17.34
N VAL A 86 17.71 -29.69 18.38
CA VAL A 86 17.47 -29.25 19.76
C VAL A 86 18.20 -27.94 19.98
N SER A 87 17.43 -26.90 20.29
CA SER A 87 17.96 -25.59 20.68
C SER A 87 17.67 -25.35 22.15
N GLU A 88 18.71 -25.02 22.90
CA GLU A 88 18.64 -24.70 24.33
C GLU A 88 18.81 -23.19 24.52
N PRO A 89 17.71 -22.42 24.69
CA PRO A 89 17.80 -20.97 24.80
C PRO A 89 18.51 -20.50 26.07
N CYS A 90 18.56 -21.33 27.12
CA CYS A 90 19.29 -21.02 28.35
C CYS A 90 20.82 -20.95 28.13
N LEU A 91 21.35 -21.61 27.09
CA LEU A 91 22.77 -21.65 26.76
C LEU A 91 23.21 -20.51 25.81
N GLY A 92 22.34 -19.53 25.57
CA GLY A 92 22.62 -18.37 24.70
C GLY A 92 21.84 -18.41 23.38
N ARG A 93 22.39 -17.74 22.35
CA ARG A 93 21.70 -17.56 21.07
C ARG A 93 21.45 -18.87 20.34
N ILE A 94 20.28 -18.97 19.70
CA ILE A 94 19.84 -20.15 18.92
C ILE A 94 19.70 -19.87 17.41
N HIS A 95 20.06 -18.66 16.97
CA HIS A 95 19.90 -18.18 15.58
C HIS A 95 20.35 -19.15 14.50
N ARG A 96 21.60 -19.65 14.56
CA ARG A 96 22.13 -20.61 13.58
C ARG A 96 21.30 -21.89 13.53
N ASP A 97 20.89 -22.39 14.68
CA ASP A 97 20.13 -23.65 14.78
C ASP A 97 18.76 -23.49 14.10
N VAL A 98 18.11 -22.33 14.29
CA VAL A 98 16.85 -21.97 13.62
C VAL A 98 17.05 -21.79 12.11
N ALA A 99 18.10 -21.10 11.69
CA ALA A 99 18.43 -20.86 10.28
C ALA A 99 18.66 -22.18 9.52
N ILE A 100 19.46 -23.09 10.10
CA ILE A 100 19.74 -24.41 9.52
C ILE A 100 18.48 -25.27 9.46
N SER A 101 17.64 -25.20 10.50
CA SER A 101 16.37 -25.95 10.53
C SER A 101 15.47 -25.52 9.38
N PHE A 102 15.29 -24.21 9.24
CA PHE A 102 14.52 -23.60 8.15
C PHE A 102 15.08 -23.98 6.77
N PHE A 103 16.39 -23.88 6.59
CA PHE A 103 17.06 -24.24 5.33
C PHE A 103 16.72 -25.67 4.87
N ASN A 104 16.51 -26.57 5.81
CA ASN A 104 16.17 -27.97 5.56
C ASN A 104 14.66 -28.28 5.59
N GLY A 105 13.79 -27.26 5.62
CA GLY A 105 12.35 -27.46 5.53
C GLY A 105 11.73 -28.12 6.77
N TYR A 106 12.31 -27.90 7.96
CA TYR A 106 11.76 -28.37 9.23
C TYR A 106 11.88 -27.29 10.32
N GLY A 107 11.17 -27.48 11.45
CA GLY A 107 11.14 -26.51 12.55
C GLY A 107 12.27 -26.67 13.56
N THR A 108 12.17 -26.03 14.72
CA THR A 108 13.17 -26.15 15.80
C THR A 108 12.50 -26.66 17.07
N GLU A 109 13.16 -27.55 17.80
CA GLU A 109 12.71 -27.96 19.14
C GLU A 109 13.37 -27.05 20.17
N LEU A 110 12.56 -26.38 21.00
CA LEU A 110 13.06 -25.55 22.09
C LEU A 110 13.09 -26.37 23.39
N ASN A 111 14.28 -26.72 23.84
CA ASN A 111 14.48 -27.30 25.16
C ASN A 111 14.53 -26.19 26.21
N THR A 112 13.51 -26.15 27.06
CA THR A 112 13.32 -25.08 28.06
C THR A 112 13.40 -25.58 29.51
N PHE A 113 13.92 -26.79 29.73
CA PHE A 113 14.04 -27.39 31.07
C PHE A 113 14.93 -26.56 32.01
N ALA A 114 16.05 -26.08 31.48
CA ALA A 114 17.00 -25.30 32.28
C ALA A 114 16.50 -23.86 32.51
N PRO A 115 16.60 -23.34 33.75
CA PRO A 115 16.25 -21.97 34.04
C PRO A 115 17.27 -21.03 33.37
N GLY A 116 16.79 -20.09 32.55
CA GLY A 116 17.63 -19.14 31.84
C GLY A 116 16.86 -18.39 30.75
N ARG A 117 16.93 -17.07 30.78
CA ARG A 117 16.24 -16.17 29.83
C ARG A 117 17.21 -15.07 29.42
N PRO A 118 18.16 -15.35 28.50
CA PRO A 118 19.13 -14.34 28.07
C PRO A 118 18.42 -13.18 27.35
N GLU A 119 19.05 -12.00 27.37
CA GLU A 119 18.51 -10.79 26.72
C GLU A 119 18.21 -10.99 25.22
N SER A 120 18.97 -11.84 24.53
CA SER A 120 18.80 -12.16 23.12
C SER A 120 17.56 -13.01 22.78
N MET A 121 16.87 -13.56 23.79
CA MET A 121 15.83 -14.57 23.59
C MET A 121 14.65 -14.06 22.75
N GLU A 122 14.23 -12.81 22.95
CA GLU A 122 13.13 -12.22 22.18
C GLU A 122 13.47 -12.06 20.69
N GLU A 123 14.71 -11.69 20.38
CA GLU A 123 15.18 -11.59 18.98
C GLU A 123 15.19 -12.97 18.31
N ASP A 124 15.69 -13.98 19.01
CA ASP A 124 15.70 -15.36 18.53
C ASP A 124 14.27 -15.91 18.33
N TYR A 125 13.33 -15.57 19.21
CA TYR A 125 11.91 -15.93 19.06
C TYR A 125 11.23 -15.22 17.90
N ARG A 126 11.55 -13.96 17.63
CA ARG A 126 11.08 -13.28 16.40
C ARG A 126 11.65 -13.95 15.15
N TYR A 127 12.92 -14.31 15.16
CA TYR A 127 13.56 -15.01 14.05
C TYR A 127 12.90 -16.39 13.81
N LEU A 128 12.70 -17.18 14.88
CA LEU A 128 11.95 -18.44 14.85
C LEU A 128 10.50 -18.25 14.38
N GLY A 129 9.84 -17.18 14.79
CA GLY A 129 8.48 -16.85 14.35
C GLY A 129 8.42 -16.66 12.83
N ARG A 130 9.38 -15.93 12.25
CA ARG A 130 9.45 -15.71 10.80
C ARG A 130 9.67 -17.00 10.02
N THR A 131 10.66 -17.81 10.41
CA THR A 131 10.93 -19.10 9.73
C THR A 131 9.75 -20.06 9.87
N THR A 132 9.15 -20.15 11.06
CA THR A 132 7.97 -21.00 11.33
C THR A 132 6.76 -20.57 10.54
N MET A 133 6.54 -19.26 10.36
CA MET A 133 5.44 -18.74 9.54
C MET A 133 5.57 -19.22 8.09
N ILE A 134 6.75 -19.08 7.47
CA ILE A 134 6.98 -19.54 6.09
C ILE A 134 6.78 -21.06 5.98
N LEU A 135 7.31 -21.85 6.93
CA LEU A 135 7.14 -23.31 6.94
C LEU A 135 5.66 -23.72 7.02
N ARG A 136 4.88 -23.09 7.91
CA ARG A 136 3.46 -23.42 8.10
C ARG A 136 2.60 -23.03 6.91
N GLN A 137 2.86 -21.86 6.32
CA GLN A 137 2.11 -21.37 5.18
C GLN A 137 2.43 -22.11 3.88
N ASN A 138 3.45 -22.98 3.86
CA ASN A 138 3.87 -23.72 2.67
C ASN A 138 4.16 -25.19 3.01
N SER A 139 3.46 -25.75 3.99
CA SER A 139 3.78 -27.06 4.57
C SER A 139 3.77 -28.17 3.52
N SER A 140 2.84 -28.10 2.57
CA SER A 140 2.71 -29.09 1.49
C SER A 140 3.96 -29.21 0.60
N VAL A 141 4.73 -28.13 0.48
CA VAL A 141 5.96 -28.08 -0.33
C VAL A 141 7.14 -28.76 0.38
N PHE A 142 7.14 -28.81 1.71
CA PHE A 142 8.23 -29.37 2.51
C PHE A 142 8.02 -30.85 2.89
N LEU A 143 6.85 -31.41 2.59
CA LEU A 143 6.42 -32.75 3.02
C LEU A 143 6.34 -33.77 1.87
N ASN A 144 6.83 -33.43 0.68
CA ASN A 144 6.82 -34.32 -0.49
C ASN A 144 8.24 -34.69 -0.96
N ASP A 145 8.34 -35.63 -1.89
CA ASP A 145 9.57 -36.22 -2.39
C ASP A 145 10.28 -35.40 -3.49
N LEU A 146 9.70 -34.29 -3.95
CA LEU A 146 10.28 -33.39 -4.96
C LEU A 146 11.25 -32.37 -4.35
N TRP A 147 12.10 -32.85 -3.45
CA TRP A 147 13.19 -32.07 -2.86
C TRP A 147 14.50 -32.30 -3.62
N LYS A 148 15.16 -31.21 -4.03
CA LYS A 148 16.49 -31.22 -4.63
C LYS A 148 17.44 -30.36 -3.78
N PRO A 149 18.27 -30.96 -2.91
CA PRO A 149 19.21 -30.21 -2.09
C PRO A 149 20.37 -29.66 -2.92
N LEU A 150 20.96 -28.57 -2.43
CA LEU A 150 22.22 -27.98 -2.92
C LEU A 150 22.26 -27.80 -4.43
N ILE A 151 21.29 -27.07 -4.99
CA ILE A 151 21.37 -26.67 -6.40
C ILE A 151 22.57 -25.74 -6.62
N PRO A 152 23.16 -25.71 -7.84
CA PRO A 152 24.30 -24.86 -8.13
C PRO A 152 24.02 -23.37 -7.89
N THR A 153 24.99 -22.68 -7.29
CA THR A 153 24.97 -21.23 -7.02
C THR A 153 26.20 -20.57 -7.63
N LEU A 154 26.12 -19.26 -7.89
CA LEU A 154 27.25 -18.44 -8.38
C LEU A 154 28.18 -17.95 -7.25
N THR A 155 27.81 -18.18 -5.99
CA THR A 155 28.51 -17.62 -4.84
C THR A 155 28.86 -18.73 -3.86
N ASP A 156 30.15 -18.85 -3.55
CA ASP A 156 30.64 -19.76 -2.53
C ASP A 156 30.07 -19.42 -1.15
N SER A 157 29.94 -20.45 -0.29
CA SER A 157 29.36 -20.31 1.06
C SER A 157 27.90 -19.84 1.09
N VAL A 158 27.21 -20.00 -0.04
CA VAL A 158 25.76 -19.82 -0.17
C VAL A 158 25.18 -21.08 -0.77
N TRP A 159 24.21 -21.66 -0.07
CA TRP A 159 23.58 -22.91 -0.47
C TRP A 159 22.08 -22.73 -0.64
N VAL A 160 21.53 -23.47 -1.61
CA VAL A 160 20.11 -23.38 -1.97
C VAL A 160 19.53 -24.78 -2.09
N ASN A 161 18.40 -25.04 -1.43
CA ASN A 161 17.59 -26.24 -1.64
C ASN A 161 16.35 -25.86 -2.44
N ARG A 162 15.96 -26.70 -3.41
CA ARG A 162 14.70 -26.55 -4.15
C ARG A 162 13.67 -27.53 -3.62
N TRP A 163 12.46 -27.05 -3.41
CA TRP A 163 11.28 -27.79 -2.97
C TRP A 163 10.15 -27.52 -3.95
N GLN A 164 9.36 -28.53 -4.30
CA GLN A 164 8.30 -28.35 -5.30
C GLN A 164 7.04 -29.10 -4.91
N ASN A 165 5.88 -28.51 -5.14
CA ASN A 165 4.60 -29.23 -5.08
C ASN A 165 3.64 -28.64 -6.12
N GLY A 166 3.30 -29.42 -7.15
CA GLY A 166 2.44 -28.96 -8.23
C GLY A 166 2.98 -27.70 -8.92
N ASN A 167 2.22 -26.61 -8.84
CA ASN A 167 2.52 -25.31 -9.45
C ASN A 167 3.42 -24.41 -8.58
N LYS A 168 3.68 -24.76 -7.32
CA LYS A 168 4.51 -23.98 -6.41
C LYS A 168 5.91 -24.58 -6.28
N THR A 169 6.92 -23.72 -6.33
CA THR A 169 8.31 -24.09 -6.02
C THR A 169 8.86 -23.13 -4.99
N LEU A 170 9.51 -23.65 -3.95
CA LEU A 170 10.25 -22.85 -2.97
C LEU A 170 11.74 -23.15 -3.05
N TYR A 171 12.54 -22.15 -2.75
CA TYR A 171 13.98 -22.22 -2.65
C TYR A 171 14.39 -21.69 -1.29
N THR A 172 14.85 -22.56 -0.39
CA THR A 172 15.42 -22.12 0.89
C THR A 172 16.89 -21.83 0.70
N ILE A 173 17.34 -20.69 1.22
CA ILE A 173 18.70 -20.18 1.02
C ILE A 173 19.37 -20.05 2.38
N PHE A 174 20.61 -20.48 2.50
CA PHE A 174 21.45 -20.26 3.67
C PHE A 174 22.80 -19.69 3.23
N SER A 175 23.20 -18.57 3.83
CA SER A 175 24.45 -17.87 3.51
C SER A 175 25.31 -17.73 4.77
N LEU A 176 26.61 -17.97 4.60
CA LEU A 176 27.64 -17.61 5.56
C LEU A 176 28.49 -16.42 5.11
N VAL A 177 28.10 -15.72 4.05
CA VAL A 177 28.79 -14.53 3.56
C VAL A 177 28.50 -13.34 4.50
N PRO A 178 29.47 -12.85 5.29
CA PRO A 178 29.23 -11.80 6.28
C PRO A 178 28.75 -10.48 5.67
N GLU A 179 29.22 -10.16 4.46
CA GLU A 179 28.85 -8.96 3.72
C GLU A 179 27.40 -8.98 3.21
N GLY A 180 26.71 -10.12 3.31
CA GLY A 180 25.41 -10.35 2.69
C GLY A 180 25.52 -10.70 1.20
N VAL A 181 24.40 -11.00 0.58
CA VAL A 181 24.31 -11.37 -0.84
C VAL A 181 23.17 -10.58 -1.46
N SER A 182 23.49 -9.70 -2.41
CA SER A 182 22.52 -8.86 -3.14
C SER A 182 22.82 -8.93 -4.65
N SER A 183 22.79 -10.14 -5.21
CA SER A 183 23.18 -10.42 -6.60
C SER A 183 22.39 -11.61 -7.17
N PRO A 184 22.37 -11.80 -8.50
CA PRO A 184 21.91 -13.06 -9.11
C PRO A 184 22.64 -14.26 -8.50
N LEU A 185 21.89 -15.28 -8.05
CA LEU A 185 22.46 -16.39 -7.28
C LEU A 185 22.36 -17.76 -7.96
N PHE A 186 21.18 -18.15 -8.45
CA PHE A 186 20.95 -19.48 -9.05
C PHE A 186 20.00 -19.42 -10.24
N GLU A 187 20.08 -20.45 -11.07
CA GLU A 187 19.32 -20.55 -12.32
C GLU A 187 17.85 -20.90 -12.05
N VAL A 188 16.95 -20.19 -12.74
CA VAL A 188 15.50 -20.41 -12.73
C VAL A 188 14.98 -20.47 -14.17
N SER A 189 13.73 -20.91 -14.33
CA SER A 189 13.05 -20.91 -15.63
C SER A 189 11.82 -20.02 -15.56
N PRO A 190 11.89 -18.77 -16.07
CA PRO A 190 10.74 -17.91 -16.20
C PRO A 190 9.73 -18.56 -17.14
N SER A 191 8.46 -18.47 -16.80
CA SER A 191 7.36 -19.02 -17.60
C SER A 191 6.14 -18.15 -17.40
N GLY A 192 5.40 -17.86 -18.48
CA GLY A 192 4.15 -17.11 -18.38
C GLY A 192 3.18 -17.74 -17.36
N GLY A 193 2.48 -16.90 -16.59
CA GLY A 193 1.57 -17.31 -15.52
C GLY A 193 2.26 -17.64 -14.19
N TYR A 194 3.52 -17.26 -14.02
CA TYR A 194 4.25 -17.39 -12.76
C TYR A 194 5.14 -16.17 -12.52
N HIS A 195 5.39 -15.88 -11.25
CA HIS A 195 6.29 -14.83 -10.79
C HIS A 195 7.12 -15.31 -9.60
N PHE A 196 8.13 -14.53 -9.23
CA PHE A 196 9.01 -14.84 -8.11
C PHE A 196 8.91 -13.78 -7.01
N VAL A 197 8.93 -14.25 -5.77
CA VAL A 197 8.87 -13.42 -4.57
C VAL A 197 9.85 -13.94 -3.53
N SER A 198 10.58 -13.07 -2.84
CA SER A 198 11.24 -13.44 -1.59
C SER A 198 10.18 -13.47 -0.48
N LEU A 199 9.82 -14.65 0.03
CA LEU A 199 8.94 -14.78 1.20
C LEU A 199 9.61 -14.38 2.51
N TRP A 200 10.94 -14.20 2.50
CA TRP A 200 11.66 -13.69 3.67
C TRP A 200 11.63 -12.16 3.72
N ASN A 201 11.94 -11.51 2.60
CA ASN A 201 11.98 -10.06 2.51
C ASN A 201 10.64 -9.45 2.08
N HIS A 202 9.70 -10.26 1.60
CA HIS A 202 8.43 -9.82 0.99
C HIS A 202 8.68 -8.79 -0.11
N GLU A 203 9.38 -9.21 -1.16
CA GLU A 203 9.79 -8.40 -2.30
C GLU A 203 9.60 -9.21 -3.59
N ALA A 204 9.06 -8.56 -4.62
CA ALA A 204 9.00 -9.14 -5.96
C ALA A 204 10.42 -9.27 -6.52
N LEU A 205 10.69 -10.38 -7.20
CA LEU A 205 11.99 -10.69 -7.77
C LEU A 205 11.85 -10.93 -9.27
N ASP A 206 12.56 -10.14 -10.06
CA ASP A 206 12.61 -10.32 -11.51
C ASP A 206 13.86 -11.12 -11.90
N PRO A 207 13.72 -12.29 -12.54
CA PRO A 207 14.86 -13.01 -13.11
C PRO A 207 15.61 -12.15 -14.13
N VAL A 208 16.94 -12.20 -14.09
CA VAL A 208 17.82 -11.48 -15.00
C VAL A 208 18.54 -12.47 -15.92
N GLU A 209 18.58 -12.19 -17.22
CA GLU A 209 19.32 -13.00 -18.17
C GLU A 209 20.83 -12.74 -18.05
N THR A 210 21.63 -13.79 -17.90
CA THR A 210 23.10 -13.74 -17.85
C THR A 210 23.66 -14.96 -18.55
N ASP A 211 24.51 -14.77 -19.56
CA ASP A 211 25.14 -15.85 -20.33
C ASP A 211 24.17 -16.91 -20.88
N GLY A 212 22.98 -16.47 -21.34
CA GLY A 212 21.95 -17.35 -21.89
C GLY A 212 21.16 -18.16 -20.85
N LYS A 213 21.34 -17.84 -19.56
CA LYS A 213 20.60 -18.43 -18.44
C LYS A 213 19.82 -17.36 -17.69
N TRP A 214 18.67 -17.73 -17.15
CA TRP A 214 17.88 -16.85 -16.30
C TRP A 214 18.27 -17.06 -14.85
N MET A 215 18.78 -16.01 -14.22
CA MET A 215 19.30 -16.05 -12.85
C MET A 215 18.38 -15.22 -11.95
N ILE A 216 18.04 -15.75 -10.77
CA ILE A 216 17.21 -15.00 -9.82
C ILE A 216 18.10 -14.16 -8.88
N PRO A 217 17.88 -12.83 -8.78
CA PRO A 217 18.52 -12.01 -7.75
C PRO A 217 17.93 -12.33 -6.38
N VAL A 218 18.78 -12.35 -5.35
CA VAL A 218 18.38 -12.60 -3.96
C VAL A 218 18.91 -11.51 -3.05
N ASN A 219 18.35 -11.38 -1.86
CA ASN A 219 18.79 -10.40 -0.87
C ASN A 219 18.94 -11.02 0.51
N VAL A 220 20.08 -11.65 0.76
CA VAL A 220 20.42 -12.23 2.07
C VAL A 220 21.19 -11.20 2.90
N LYS A 221 20.67 -10.86 4.08
CA LYS A 221 21.26 -9.82 4.94
C LYS A 221 22.68 -10.15 5.40
N ALA A 222 23.50 -9.11 5.49
CA ALA A 222 24.80 -9.13 6.13
C ALA A 222 24.72 -9.49 7.62
N PHE A 223 25.83 -9.97 8.19
CA PHE A 223 26.00 -10.18 9.62
C PHE A 223 27.45 -9.92 10.04
N ASN A 224 27.69 -9.71 11.33
CA ASN A 224 29.03 -9.42 11.83
C ASN A 224 29.96 -10.62 11.59
N LYS A 225 31.04 -10.40 10.82
CA LYS A 225 32.06 -11.41 10.48
C LYS A 225 32.66 -12.11 11.71
N GLY A 226 32.76 -11.43 12.84
CA GLY A 226 33.22 -12.00 14.11
C GLY A 226 32.30 -13.09 14.69
N LEU A 227 31.09 -13.24 14.15
CA LEU A 227 30.14 -14.29 14.53
C LEU A 227 30.35 -15.61 13.78
N LEU A 228 31.23 -15.66 12.77
CA LEU A 228 31.55 -16.93 12.09
C LEU A 228 32.02 -17.99 13.09
N ASN A 229 31.59 -19.23 12.88
CA ASN A 229 31.78 -20.38 13.76
C ASN A 229 31.08 -20.26 15.13
N SER A 230 30.13 -19.33 15.29
CA SER A 230 29.31 -19.18 16.50
C SER A 230 27.87 -19.65 16.28
N ARG A 231 27.06 -19.68 17.36
CA ARG A 231 25.62 -19.98 17.28
C ARG A 231 24.79 -18.83 16.64
N SER A 232 25.43 -17.75 16.24
CA SER A 232 24.82 -16.54 15.65
C SER A 232 25.21 -16.33 14.20
N GLU A 233 25.97 -17.26 13.59
CA GLU A 233 26.41 -17.11 12.20
C GLU A 233 25.29 -17.34 11.19
N GLY A 234 25.44 -16.68 10.05
CA GLY A 234 24.66 -16.93 8.85
C GLY A 234 23.30 -16.24 8.83
N ASN A 235 22.72 -16.21 7.64
CA ASN A 235 21.38 -15.69 7.39
C ASN A 235 20.68 -16.52 6.32
N VAL A 236 19.36 -16.34 6.25
CA VAL A 236 18.50 -17.06 5.31
C VAL A 236 17.73 -16.10 4.41
N ASP A 237 17.26 -16.65 3.31
CA ASP A 237 16.21 -16.10 2.46
C ASP A 237 15.34 -17.28 1.96
N CYS A 238 14.16 -16.99 1.43
CA CYS A 238 13.29 -17.98 0.83
C CYS A 238 12.64 -17.40 -0.41
N VAL A 239 13.05 -17.87 -1.58
CA VAL A 239 12.45 -17.47 -2.85
C VAL A 239 11.32 -18.43 -3.19
N ALA A 240 10.17 -17.90 -3.58
CA ALA A 240 9.04 -18.66 -4.07
C ALA A 240 8.81 -18.36 -5.55
N ARG A 241 8.56 -19.39 -6.33
CA ARG A 241 7.92 -19.30 -7.65
C ARG A 241 6.45 -19.64 -7.45
N LEU A 242 5.60 -18.63 -7.58
CA LEU A 242 4.16 -18.70 -7.32
C LEU A 242 3.38 -18.61 -8.64
N PRO A 243 2.20 -19.24 -8.76
CA PRO A 243 1.29 -18.99 -9.87
C PRO A 243 0.81 -17.54 -9.83
N ASP A 244 0.68 -16.89 -10.98
CA ASP A 244 0.17 -15.52 -11.11
C ASP A 244 -1.37 -15.55 -11.13
N ILE A 245 -1.98 -15.57 -9.94
CA ILE A 245 -3.43 -15.72 -9.75
C ILE A 245 -4.05 -14.65 -8.83
N LEU A 246 -3.21 -13.76 -8.28
CA LEU A 246 -3.57 -12.61 -7.47
C LEU A 246 -3.12 -11.33 -8.19
N ASP A 247 -4.07 -10.53 -8.67
CA ASP A 247 -3.80 -9.21 -9.23
C ASP A 247 -4.02 -8.14 -8.15
N VAL A 248 -3.00 -7.31 -7.94
CA VAL A 248 -3.05 -6.21 -6.97
C VAL A 248 -2.52 -4.95 -7.61
N SER A 249 -3.33 -3.88 -7.59
CA SER A 249 -2.90 -2.58 -8.06
C SER A 249 -3.29 -1.46 -7.11
N LEU A 250 -2.50 -0.39 -7.13
CA LEU A 250 -2.72 0.80 -6.34
C LEU A 250 -3.04 1.99 -7.26
N LYS A 251 -4.15 2.68 -7.00
CA LYS A 251 -4.46 3.97 -7.66
C LYS A 251 -4.82 5.00 -6.61
N GLY A 252 -3.95 5.98 -6.40
CA GLY A 252 -4.07 6.93 -5.29
C GLY A 252 -4.01 6.21 -3.95
N ASP A 253 -5.02 6.38 -3.11
CA ASP A 253 -5.17 5.70 -1.82
C ASP A 253 -5.98 4.39 -1.91
N SER A 254 -6.39 3.99 -3.11
CA SER A 254 -7.29 2.85 -3.33
C SER A 254 -6.52 1.62 -3.81
N LEU A 255 -6.56 0.57 -3.01
CA LEU A 255 -6.05 -0.76 -3.29
C LEU A 255 -7.14 -1.57 -4.00
N PHE A 256 -6.79 -2.11 -5.17
CA PHE A 256 -7.64 -3.00 -5.95
C PHE A 256 -7.02 -4.39 -5.90
N ILE A 257 -7.81 -5.38 -5.47
CA ILE A 257 -7.37 -6.76 -5.35
C ILE A 257 -8.35 -7.64 -6.11
N ASN A 258 -7.84 -8.53 -6.94
CA ASN A 258 -8.63 -9.53 -7.63
C ASN A 258 -7.90 -10.88 -7.58
N SER A 259 -8.61 -11.96 -7.36
CA SER A 259 -8.04 -13.31 -7.42
C SER A 259 -8.92 -14.23 -8.26
N SER A 260 -8.30 -15.18 -8.95
CA SER A 260 -9.02 -16.19 -9.74
C SER A 260 -9.38 -17.45 -8.95
N ASP A 261 -8.78 -17.62 -7.76
CA ASP A 261 -8.99 -18.74 -6.85
C ASP A 261 -8.77 -18.27 -5.39
N GLY A 262 -8.75 -19.22 -4.45
CA GLY A 262 -8.43 -19.03 -3.04
C GLY A 262 -9.64 -19.09 -2.11
N LYS A 263 -9.36 -19.03 -0.81
CA LYS A 263 -10.36 -19.03 0.27
C LYS A 263 -10.34 -17.75 1.09
N LYS A 264 -9.19 -17.06 1.19
CA LYS A 264 -9.06 -15.78 1.92
C LYS A 264 -7.89 -14.96 1.40
N ILE A 265 -8.01 -13.63 1.52
CA ILE A 265 -6.98 -12.66 1.20
C ILE A 265 -6.55 -11.96 2.48
N LEU A 266 -5.25 -11.89 2.75
CA LEU A 266 -4.67 -11.16 3.88
C LEU A 266 -3.86 -9.97 3.39
N VAL A 267 -4.20 -8.77 3.87
CA VAL A 267 -3.50 -7.53 3.56
C VAL A 267 -2.72 -7.08 4.79
N TRP A 268 -1.40 -6.96 4.66
CA TRP A 268 -0.49 -6.64 5.74
C TRP A 268 0.10 -5.24 5.60
N LYS A 269 0.25 -4.57 6.75
CA LYS A 269 1.03 -3.34 6.89
C LYS A 269 2.52 -3.71 7.06
N GLY A 270 3.29 -3.61 5.99
CA GLY A 270 4.66 -4.12 5.89
C GLY A 270 4.72 -5.65 5.94
N ASP A 271 5.91 -6.17 6.27
CA ASP A 271 6.18 -7.62 6.27
C ASP A 271 5.26 -8.39 7.26
N PRO A 272 4.64 -9.51 6.84
CA PRO A 272 3.91 -10.44 7.71
C PRO A 272 4.70 -10.89 8.94
N SER A 273 4.05 -10.91 10.10
CA SER A 273 4.61 -11.46 11.34
C SER A 273 3.51 -11.79 12.35
N TYR A 274 3.81 -12.65 13.32
CA TYR A 274 2.86 -12.99 14.40
C TYR A 274 2.57 -11.81 15.35
N GLU A 275 3.39 -10.76 15.34
CA GLU A 275 3.15 -9.54 16.13
C GLU A 275 2.14 -8.59 15.46
N LYS A 276 1.87 -8.79 14.17
CA LYS A 276 0.97 -7.97 13.37
C LYS A 276 -0.37 -8.69 13.13
N LYS A 277 -1.41 -7.91 12.92
CA LYS A 277 -2.72 -8.40 12.48
C LYS A 277 -2.98 -7.92 11.05
N PRO A 278 -3.25 -8.82 10.09
CA PRO A 278 -3.66 -8.42 8.75
C PRO A 278 -5.11 -7.96 8.76
N VAL A 279 -5.51 -7.27 7.69
CA VAL A 279 -6.92 -7.12 7.33
C VAL A 279 -7.28 -8.25 6.39
N GLU A 280 -8.35 -8.96 6.72
CA GLU A 280 -8.81 -10.14 5.97
C GLU A 280 -9.99 -9.77 5.06
N PHE A 281 -9.97 -10.31 3.85
CA PHE A 281 -11.04 -10.19 2.87
C PHE A 281 -11.41 -11.56 2.28
N ASP A 282 -12.67 -11.68 1.87
CA ASP A 282 -13.12 -12.78 1.00
C ASP A 282 -12.39 -12.72 -0.36
N PRO A 283 -12.16 -13.87 -1.02
CA PRO A 283 -11.50 -13.96 -2.33
C PRO A 283 -12.46 -13.53 -3.45
N LYS A 284 -12.83 -12.25 -3.46
CA LYS A 284 -13.66 -11.58 -4.46
C LYS A 284 -12.98 -10.27 -4.85
N PRO A 285 -13.38 -9.61 -5.96
CA PRO A 285 -12.87 -8.28 -6.27
C PRO A 285 -13.05 -7.32 -5.10
N VAL A 286 -11.95 -6.82 -4.55
CA VAL A 286 -11.91 -5.86 -3.44
C VAL A 286 -11.44 -4.51 -3.96
N LYS A 287 -12.16 -3.45 -3.59
CA LYS A 287 -11.69 -2.07 -3.66
C LYS A 287 -11.66 -1.50 -2.25
N GLN A 288 -10.47 -1.31 -1.71
CA GLN A 288 -10.27 -0.84 -0.34
C GLN A 288 -9.40 0.41 -0.31
N LYS A 289 -9.84 1.45 0.40
CA LYS A 289 -8.97 2.60 0.70
C LYS A 289 -7.97 2.21 1.79
N ILE A 290 -6.69 2.43 1.53
CA ILE A 290 -5.60 2.21 2.50
C ILE A 290 -5.81 3.10 3.73
N SER A 291 -6.24 4.34 3.52
CA SER A 291 -6.55 5.31 4.56
C SER A 291 -7.58 4.80 5.58
N GLU A 292 -8.52 3.96 5.16
CA GLU A 292 -9.56 3.40 6.02
C GLU A 292 -9.08 2.20 6.84
N ILE A 293 -8.12 1.42 6.33
CA ILE A 293 -7.62 0.21 7.02
C ILE A 293 -6.33 0.43 7.81
N PHE A 294 -5.45 1.35 7.37
CA PHE A 294 -4.14 1.58 7.97
C PHE A 294 -3.89 3.04 8.37
N GLY A 295 -4.86 3.92 8.18
CA GLY A 295 -4.66 5.37 8.29
C GLY A 295 -3.74 5.87 7.18
N ARG A 296 -3.11 7.03 7.39
CA ARG A 296 -2.04 7.47 6.49
C ARG A 296 -0.85 6.52 6.64
N TYR A 297 -0.56 5.78 5.58
CA TYR A 297 0.53 4.82 5.55
C TYR A 297 1.28 4.91 4.23
N GLU A 298 2.59 5.08 4.35
CA GLU A 298 3.55 5.10 3.26
C GLU A 298 4.54 3.95 3.50
N GLY A 299 4.83 3.19 2.45
CA GLY A 299 5.65 1.99 2.54
C GLY A 299 4.99 0.74 1.96
N LYS A 300 5.53 -0.41 2.37
CA LYS A 300 5.23 -1.72 1.80
C LYS A 300 3.88 -2.26 2.27
N ILE A 301 3.07 -2.73 1.33
CA ILE A 301 1.86 -3.52 1.60
C ILE A 301 2.06 -4.89 0.98
N VAL A 302 1.90 -5.92 1.79
CA VAL A 302 1.99 -7.33 1.35
C VAL A 302 0.57 -7.89 1.30
N VAL A 303 0.17 -8.40 0.13
CA VAL A 303 -1.13 -9.03 -0.07
C VAL A 303 -0.91 -10.50 -0.34
N GLN A 304 -1.47 -11.35 0.49
CA GLN A 304 -1.33 -12.80 0.41
C GLN A 304 -2.68 -13.46 0.11
N LEU A 305 -2.71 -14.31 -0.91
CA LEU A 305 -3.85 -15.19 -1.20
C LEU A 305 -3.61 -16.55 -0.55
N PHE A 306 -4.61 -17.06 0.17
CA PHE A 306 -4.53 -18.36 0.84
C PHE A 306 -5.61 -19.31 0.34
N GLY A 307 -5.27 -20.60 0.30
CA GLY A 307 -6.22 -21.71 0.34
C GLY A 307 -6.76 -21.87 1.76
N GLU A 308 -6.85 -23.10 2.28
CA GLU A 308 -7.25 -23.30 3.68
C GLU A 308 -6.19 -22.74 4.65
N ASN A 309 -4.98 -23.30 4.61
CA ASN A 309 -3.83 -22.91 5.44
C ASN A 309 -2.53 -22.70 4.64
N GLU A 310 -2.59 -22.91 3.33
CA GLU A 310 -1.44 -22.75 2.43
C GLU A 310 -1.53 -21.41 1.72
N LEU A 311 -0.43 -20.66 1.73
CA LEU A 311 -0.21 -19.53 0.83
C LEU A 311 -0.41 -20.06 -0.60
N MET A 312 -1.07 -19.33 -1.48
CA MET A 312 -1.21 -19.69 -2.88
C MET A 312 -0.43 -18.73 -3.75
N ASP A 313 -0.53 -17.44 -3.42
CA ASP A 313 0.12 -16.34 -4.13
C ASP A 313 0.41 -15.18 -3.17
N GLU A 314 1.40 -14.34 -3.50
CA GLU A 314 1.77 -13.14 -2.75
C GLU A 314 2.17 -12.02 -3.71
N VAL A 315 1.58 -10.84 -3.55
CA VAL A 315 1.93 -9.65 -4.32
C VAL A 315 2.25 -8.51 -3.36
N ILE A 316 3.28 -7.76 -3.72
CA ILE A 316 3.78 -6.63 -2.93
C ILE A 316 3.53 -5.34 -3.71
N VAL A 317 2.86 -4.39 -3.07
CA VAL A 317 2.68 -3.04 -3.60
C VAL A 317 3.23 -2.01 -2.63
N GLY A 318 3.83 -0.95 -3.15
CA GLY A 318 4.39 0.14 -2.36
C GLY A 318 3.53 1.38 -2.47
N VAL A 319 3.25 2.02 -1.33
CA VAL A 319 2.82 3.42 -1.32
C VAL A 319 4.07 4.29 -1.27
N GLU A 320 4.32 5.02 -2.35
CA GLU A 320 5.41 6.00 -2.41
C GLU A 320 5.25 7.10 -1.36
N PRO A 321 6.30 7.41 -0.58
CA PRO A 321 6.26 8.49 0.37
C PRO A 321 5.98 9.85 -0.26
N GLY A 322 5.22 10.70 0.43
CA GLY A 322 4.91 12.06 -0.02
C GLY A 322 3.95 12.15 -1.21
N LYS A 323 3.35 11.03 -1.65
CA LYS A 323 2.35 11.03 -2.73
C LYS A 323 1.05 11.65 -2.22
N PRO A 324 0.50 12.68 -2.91
CA PRO A 324 -0.75 13.31 -2.47
C PRO A 324 -1.95 12.37 -2.63
N TRP A 325 -2.78 12.28 -1.59
CA TRP A 325 -4.02 11.51 -1.56
C TRP A 325 -5.21 12.46 -1.57
N LEU A 326 -6.18 12.23 -2.46
CA LEU A 326 -7.43 12.99 -2.47
C LEU A 326 -8.26 12.57 -1.25
N ILE A 327 -8.34 13.45 -0.25
CA ILE A 327 -9.06 13.19 1.01
C ILE A 327 -10.45 13.80 1.02
N SER A 328 -10.69 14.83 0.19
CA SER A 328 -12.02 15.41 0.03
C SER A 328 -12.98 14.44 -0.65
N LYS A 329 -14.25 14.49 -0.22
CA LYS A 329 -15.35 13.77 -0.86
C LYS A 329 -16.34 14.76 -1.45
N VAL A 330 -16.90 14.45 -2.62
CA VAL A 330 -18.01 15.20 -3.19
C VAL A 330 -19.27 14.86 -2.40
N LYS A 331 -19.92 15.87 -1.84
CA LYS A 331 -21.28 15.75 -1.30
C LYS A 331 -22.26 16.25 -2.36
N PRO A 332 -22.97 15.36 -3.07
CA PRO A 332 -23.90 15.78 -4.11
C PRO A 332 -25.04 16.59 -3.51
N THR A 333 -25.41 17.65 -4.20
CA THR A 333 -26.58 18.47 -3.96
C THR A 333 -27.84 17.73 -4.39
N LYS A 334 -29.02 18.22 -3.97
CA LYS A 334 -30.30 17.71 -4.46
C LYS A 334 -30.41 17.96 -5.98
N PRO A 335 -30.50 16.91 -6.81
CA PRO A 335 -30.53 17.07 -8.26
C PRO A 335 -31.76 17.84 -8.75
N ILE A 336 -31.56 18.72 -9.74
CA ILE A 336 -32.62 19.54 -10.35
C ILE A 336 -32.63 19.41 -11.88
N ASN A 337 -33.77 19.71 -12.51
CA ASN A 337 -33.96 19.50 -13.96
C ASN A 337 -33.60 20.71 -14.83
N ARG A 338 -33.75 21.92 -14.28
CA ARG A 338 -33.62 23.19 -15.00
C ARG A 338 -32.53 24.04 -14.36
N SER A 339 -31.78 24.76 -15.18
CA SER A 339 -30.73 25.65 -14.68
C SER A 339 -31.32 26.73 -13.76
N PRO A 340 -30.79 26.89 -12.54
CA PRO A 340 -31.11 28.02 -11.68
C PRO A 340 -30.74 29.35 -12.34
N ALA A 341 -31.42 30.43 -11.94
CA ALA A 341 -31.03 31.77 -12.35
C ALA A 341 -29.56 32.05 -11.95
N GLY A 342 -28.76 32.52 -12.90
CA GLY A 342 -27.34 32.81 -12.68
C GLY A 342 -26.39 31.61 -12.84
N MET A 343 -26.91 30.42 -13.16
CA MET A 343 -26.10 29.25 -13.51
C MET A 343 -26.24 28.91 -15.00
N GLU A 344 -25.17 28.41 -15.60
CA GLU A 344 -25.15 27.84 -16.96
C GLU A 344 -25.20 26.32 -16.86
N GLU A 345 -25.85 25.70 -17.85
CA GLU A 345 -25.91 24.25 -17.99
C GLU A 345 -24.63 23.74 -18.65
N ILE A 346 -24.05 22.73 -18.02
CA ILE A 346 -22.89 22.00 -18.52
C ILE A 346 -23.39 20.62 -18.95
N ASP A 347 -23.45 20.39 -20.25
CA ASP A 347 -23.93 19.14 -20.84
C ASP A 347 -23.02 17.97 -20.43
N GLU A 348 -23.55 16.75 -20.43
CA GLU A 348 -22.72 15.56 -20.20
C GLU A 348 -21.74 15.33 -21.35
N GLY A 349 -20.57 14.76 -21.05
CA GLY A 349 -19.63 14.39 -22.09
C GLY A 349 -18.31 13.82 -21.60
N ASP A 350 -17.57 13.24 -22.54
CA ASP A 350 -16.22 12.75 -22.32
C ASP A 350 -15.21 13.80 -22.78
N PHE A 351 -14.16 14.02 -21.99
CA PHE A 351 -13.04 14.86 -22.38
C PHE A 351 -11.71 14.30 -21.90
N ASP A 352 -10.64 14.73 -22.56
CA ASP A 352 -9.28 14.42 -22.14
C ASP A 352 -8.84 15.46 -21.09
N PHE A 353 -8.72 15.01 -19.84
CA PHE A 353 -8.21 15.80 -18.73
C PHE A 353 -6.69 15.68 -18.67
N PHE A 354 -6.01 16.81 -18.89
CA PHE A 354 -4.55 16.92 -18.80
C PHE A 354 -4.18 18.26 -18.17
N VAL A 355 -3.36 18.20 -17.13
CA VAL A 355 -2.85 19.40 -16.45
C VAL A 355 -1.38 19.20 -16.11
N THR A 356 -0.64 20.28 -16.14
CA THR A 356 0.77 20.38 -15.81
C THR A 356 0.93 21.30 -14.62
N ASN A 357 1.97 21.05 -13.84
CA ASN A 357 2.42 21.93 -12.77
C ASN A 357 3.86 22.34 -13.04
N GLN A 358 4.31 23.39 -12.38
CA GLN A 358 5.67 23.92 -12.55
C GLN A 358 6.52 23.82 -11.28
N ALA A 359 5.94 23.43 -10.14
CA ALA A 359 6.66 23.37 -8.87
C ALA A 359 7.29 21.99 -8.66
N GLN A 360 8.60 21.98 -8.37
CA GLN A 360 9.37 20.74 -8.20
C GLN A 360 9.52 20.29 -6.74
N PHE A 361 9.15 21.12 -5.76
CA PHE A 361 9.46 20.85 -4.34
C PHE A 361 8.33 20.15 -3.58
N ILE A 362 7.07 20.53 -3.81
CA ILE A 362 5.91 19.85 -3.20
C ILE A 362 5.21 19.04 -4.30
N PRO A 363 5.15 17.70 -4.18
CA PRO A 363 4.53 16.85 -5.18
C PRO A 363 3.07 17.23 -5.40
N TYR A 364 2.68 17.43 -6.66
CA TYR A 364 1.29 17.50 -7.07
C TYR A 364 0.71 16.08 -7.23
N PRO A 365 -0.62 15.94 -7.30
CA PRO A 365 -1.22 14.71 -7.75
C PRO A 365 -0.64 14.28 -9.11
N ASP A 366 -0.57 12.97 -9.34
CA ASP A 366 -0.01 12.45 -10.59
C ASP A 366 -0.97 12.74 -11.75
N TYR A 367 -0.55 13.65 -12.63
CA TYR A 367 -1.20 14.02 -13.89
C TYR A 367 -0.33 13.70 -15.12
N SER A 368 0.67 12.81 -14.97
CA SER A 368 1.66 12.52 -16.01
C SER A 368 1.08 11.98 -17.32
N GLN A 369 -0.13 11.41 -17.28
CA GLN A 369 -0.86 10.94 -18.45
C GLN A 369 -2.23 11.61 -18.53
N ALA A 370 -2.61 12.02 -19.74
CA ALA A 370 -3.96 12.48 -20.03
C ALA A 370 -4.97 11.37 -19.68
N ARG A 371 -6.05 11.74 -19.01
CA ARG A 371 -7.11 10.79 -18.60
C ARG A 371 -8.37 11.11 -19.36
N LYS A 372 -8.97 10.11 -20.00
CA LYS A 372 -10.36 10.19 -20.47
C LYS A 372 -11.28 10.19 -19.26
N VAL A 373 -12.04 11.26 -19.11
CA VAL A 373 -12.97 11.42 -17.99
C VAL A 373 -14.37 11.69 -18.54
N HIS A 374 -15.32 10.92 -18.06
CA HIS A 374 -16.74 11.17 -18.26
C HIS A 374 -17.24 12.15 -17.20
N VAL A 375 -17.88 13.24 -17.63
CA VAL A 375 -18.52 14.22 -16.75
C VAL A 375 -20.01 14.17 -16.97
N ASN A 376 -20.76 13.84 -15.91
CA ASN A 376 -22.21 13.89 -15.94
C ASN A 376 -22.68 15.33 -16.09
N ARG A 377 -23.88 15.53 -16.63
CA ARG A 377 -24.54 16.83 -16.71
C ARG A 377 -24.65 17.51 -15.34
N PHE A 378 -24.41 18.82 -15.28
CA PHE A 378 -24.54 19.63 -14.06
C PHE A 378 -24.74 21.12 -14.38
N PHE A 379 -24.97 21.95 -13.36
CA PHE A 379 -25.08 23.40 -13.50
C PHE A 379 -23.92 24.09 -12.79
N MET A 380 -23.33 25.12 -13.40
CA MET A 380 -22.25 25.91 -12.83
C MET A 380 -22.62 27.38 -12.76
N ASP A 381 -22.25 28.06 -11.67
CA ASP A 381 -22.38 29.52 -11.59
C ASP A 381 -21.71 30.19 -12.79
N LYS A 382 -22.46 31.06 -13.47
CA LYS A 382 -21.98 31.82 -14.62
C LYS A 382 -20.76 32.67 -14.28
N TYR A 383 -20.74 33.21 -13.07
CA TYR A 383 -19.73 34.11 -12.53
C TYR A 383 -19.17 33.57 -11.20
N PRO A 384 -17.96 33.97 -10.78
CA PRO A 384 -17.56 33.83 -9.38
C PRO A 384 -18.58 34.47 -8.43
N VAL A 385 -18.68 33.95 -7.20
CA VAL A 385 -19.59 34.49 -6.19
C VAL A 385 -19.23 35.95 -5.92
N THR A 386 -20.21 36.84 -5.95
CA THR A 386 -19.99 38.28 -5.78
C THR A 386 -20.06 38.71 -4.32
N ASN A 387 -19.51 39.89 -4.01
CA ASN A 387 -19.65 40.50 -2.69
C ASN A 387 -21.13 40.66 -2.27
N SER A 388 -22.02 41.06 -3.18
CA SER A 388 -23.45 41.19 -2.87
C SER A 388 -24.11 39.87 -2.51
N GLN A 389 -23.79 38.79 -3.24
CA GLN A 389 -24.29 37.45 -2.95
C GLN A 389 -23.76 36.94 -1.62
N PHE A 390 -22.47 37.15 -1.33
CA PHE A 390 -21.89 36.74 -0.06
C PHE A 390 -22.43 37.56 1.12
N TYR A 391 -22.72 38.86 0.91
CA TYR A 391 -23.38 39.69 1.91
C TYR A 391 -24.79 39.18 2.25
N GLU A 392 -25.58 38.83 1.24
CA GLU A 392 -26.89 38.19 1.44
C GLU A 392 -26.79 36.89 2.24
N PHE A 393 -25.75 36.08 2.01
CA PHE A 393 -25.47 34.90 2.81
C PHE A 393 -25.24 35.26 4.29
N LEU A 394 -24.38 36.24 4.58
CA LEU A 394 -24.09 36.63 5.96
C LEU A 394 -25.34 37.14 6.69
N GLU A 395 -26.10 38.03 6.04
CA GLU A 395 -27.33 38.62 6.62
C GLU A 395 -28.39 37.56 6.91
N ASN A 396 -28.58 36.57 6.03
CA ASN A 396 -29.65 35.59 6.16
C ASN A 396 -29.27 34.35 6.99
N SER A 397 -27.98 33.99 7.04
CA SER A 397 -27.52 32.81 7.77
C SER A 397 -27.01 33.11 9.17
N GLY A 398 -26.57 34.36 9.43
CA GLY A 398 -25.84 34.72 10.64
C GLY A 398 -24.46 34.06 10.73
N TYR A 399 -23.89 33.59 9.61
CA TYR A 399 -22.61 32.89 9.58
C TYR A 399 -21.49 33.74 10.17
N GLN A 400 -20.70 33.12 11.04
CA GLN A 400 -19.47 33.65 11.61
C GLN A 400 -18.40 32.56 11.51
N PRO A 401 -17.23 32.82 10.92
CA PRO A 401 -16.16 31.84 10.88
C PRO A 401 -15.63 31.56 12.28
N GLU A 402 -15.27 30.31 12.55
CA GLU A 402 -14.66 29.91 13.83
C GLU A 402 -13.38 30.69 14.13
N TYR A 403 -12.57 30.95 13.10
CA TYR A 403 -11.36 31.77 13.17
C TYR A 403 -11.55 33.02 12.31
N PRO A 404 -11.70 34.23 12.87
CA PRO A 404 -12.06 35.43 12.09
C PRO A 404 -10.87 36.15 11.44
N ALA A 405 -9.63 35.71 11.69
CA ALA A 405 -8.43 36.37 11.16
C ALA A 405 -8.49 36.51 9.63
N ASN A 406 -8.25 37.72 9.11
CA ASN A 406 -8.32 38.08 7.69
C ASN A 406 -9.65 37.75 6.97
N PHE A 407 -10.73 37.38 7.68
CA PHE A 407 -12.04 37.15 7.07
C PHE A 407 -12.58 38.43 6.45
N LEU A 408 -12.86 38.41 5.13
CA LEU A 408 -13.35 39.56 4.38
C LEU A 408 -12.56 40.84 4.66
N LYS A 409 -11.23 40.73 4.73
CA LYS A 409 -10.34 41.84 5.12
C LYS A 409 -10.50 43.11 4.28
N HIS A 410 -10.98 42.98 3.05
CA HIS A 410 -11.24 44.09 2.12
C HIS A 410 -12.58 44.80 2.36
N TRP A 411 -13.42 44.30 3.27
CA TRP A 411 -14.68 44.93 3.64
C TRP A 411 -14.47 45.94 4.77
N GLU A 412 -15.31 46.97 4.78
CA GLU A 412 -15.28 48.06 5.77
C GLU A 412 -16.55 48.00 6.61
N ASN A 413 -16.39 47.98 7.94
CA ASN A 413 -17.51 47.93 8.89
C ASN A 413 -18.52 46.79 8.63
N GLY A 414 -18.04 45.64 8.16
CA GLY A 414 -18.87 44.47 7.88
C GLY A 414 -19.61 44.52 6.52
N MET A 415 -19.32 45.49 5.65
CA MET A 415 -19.90 45.59 4.32
C MET A 415 -18.83 45.76 3.23
N TYR A 416 -19.15 45.30 2.01
CA TYR A 416 -18.31 45.57 0.86
C TYR A 416 -18.31 47.06 0.50
N VAL A 417 -17.18 47.54 -0.05
CA VAL A 417 -17.02 48.94 -0.47
C VAL A 417 -18.07 49.32 -1.52
N GLN A 418 -18.61 50.53 -1.43
CA GLN A 418 -19.62 51.02 -2.38
C GLN A 418 -19.13 50.91 -3.83
N GLY A 419 -19.98 50.37 -4.71
CA GLY A 419 -19.63 50.09 -6.10
C GLY A 419 -18.98 48.72 -6.34
N GLN A 420 -18.62 47.97 -5.30
CA GLN A 420 -18.01 46.64 -5.41
C GLN A 420 -19.00 45.46 -5.28
N ALA A 421 -20.31 45.73 -5.35
CA ALA A 421 -21.35 44.70 -5.23
C ALA A 421 -21.15 43.52 -6.20
N ASN A 422 -20.78 43.82 -7.45
CA ASN A 422 -20.57 42.83 -8.52
C ASN A 422 -19.13 42.33 -8.64
N TYR A 423 -18.25 42.66 -7.69
CA TYR A 423 -16.87 42.15 -7.69
C TYR A 423 -16.85 40.77 -7.03
N PRO A 424 -15.91 39.89 -7.43
CA PRO A 424 -15.78 38.57 -6.80
C PRO A 424 -15.44 38.73 -5.32
N VAL A 425 -16.08 37.92 -4.47
CA VAL A 425 -15.70 37.83 -3.06
C VAL A 425 -14.34 37.13 -2.95
N VAL A 426 -13.47 37.70 -2.11
CA VAL A 426 -12.12 37.22 -1.81
C VAL A 426 -11.90 37.28 -0.30
N TRP A 427 -10.72 36.91 0.21
CA TRP A 427 -10.47 36.80 1.66
C TRP A 427 -11.44 35.83 2.37
N VAL A 428 -11.76 34.73 1.68
CA VAL A 428 -12.57 33.61 2.17
C VAL A 428 -11.73 32.34 2.20
N SER A 429 -11.91 31.50 3.22
CA SER A 429 -11.28 30.18 3.30
C SER A 429 -12.09 29.13 2.53
N LEU A 430 -11.56 27.92 2.44
CA LEU A 430 -12.32 26.79 1.86
C LEU A 430 -13.59 26.48 2.66
N GLU A 431 -13.53 26.63 3.98
CA GLU A 431 -14.66 26.44 4.90
C GLU A 431 -15.73 27.52 4.69
N ASP A 432 -15.33 28.78 4.54
CA ASP A 432 -16.24 29.90 4.24
C ASP A 432 -16.96 29.67 2.90
N ALA A 433 -16.21 29.23 1.88
CA ALA A 433 -16.75 28.93 0.55
C ALA A 433 -17.73 27.74 0.58
N ARG A 434 -17.42 26.69 1.34
CA ARG A 434 -18.31 25.53 1.54
C ARG A 434 -19.57 25.92 2.31
N ALA A 435 -19.45 26.73 3.36
CA ALA A 435 -20.61 27.20 4.14
C ALA A 435 -21.57 28.03 3.27
N TYR A 436 -21.05 28.94 2.44
CA TYR A 436 -21.86 29.66 1.45
C TYR A 436 -22.53 28.70 0.46
N ALA A 437 -21.76 27.75 -0.10
CA ALA A 437 -22.28 26.82 -1.10
C ALA A 437 -23.42 25.98 -0.53
N ASP A 438 -23.25 25.45 0.69
CA ASP A 438 -24.26 24.68 1.41
C ASP A 438 -25.52 25.51 1.68
N TRP A 439 -25.37 26.75 2.17
CA TRP A 439 -26.50 27.69 2.37
C TRP A 439 -27.26 27.98 1.06
N ALA A 440 -26.54 28.18 -0.04
CA ALA A 440 -27.13 28.42 -1.35
C ALA A 440 -27.76 27.15 -1.97
N GLY A 441 -27.67 25.99 -1.31
CA GLY A 441 -28.12 24.70 -1.82
C GLY A 441 -27.34 24.27 -3.07
N LYS A 442 -26.04 24.55 -3.07
CA LYS A 442 -25.03 24.27 -4.10
C LYS A 442 -23.86 23.50 -3.46
N ARG A 443 -22.78 23.30 -4.21
CA ARG A 443 -21.49 22.79 -3.71
C ARG A 443 -20.34 23.42 -4.48
N LEU A 444 -19.10 23.24 -4.01
CA LEU A 444 -17.92 23.61 -4.82
C LEU A 444 -17.73 22.62 -5.98
N PRO A 445 -17.22 23.09 -7.14
CA PRO A 445 -16.85 22.20 -8.24
C PRO A 445 -15.67 21.33 -7.84
N THR A 446 -15.61 20.12 -8.40
CA THR A 446 -14.34 19.38 -8.48
C THR A 446 -13.38 20.05 -9.48
N GLU A 447 -12.08 19.77 -9.40
CA GLU A 447 -11.11 20.21 -10.41
C GLU A 447 -11.53 19.76 -11.82
N ILE A 448 -12.04 18.53 -11.93
CA ILE A 448 -12.50 17.95 -13.19
C ILE A 448 -13.69 18.73 -13.76
N GLU A 449 -14.71 19.00 -12.94
CA GLU A 449 -15.89 19.77 -13.37
C GLU A 449 -15.52 21.20 -13.77
N TRP A 450 -14.62 21.83 -13.01
CA TRP A 450 -14.09 23.14 -13.33
C TRP A 450 -13.36 23.13 -14.68
N GLN A 451 -12.50 22.13 -14.90
CA GLN A 451 -11.74 21.99 -16.14
C GLN A 451 -12.66 21.79 -17.33
N TYR A 452 -13.63 20.90 -17.20
CA TYR A 452 -14.58 20.61 -18.27
C TYR A 452 -15.40 21.84 -18.64
N ALA A 453 -15.92 22.58 -17.65
CA ALA A 453 -16.68 23.80 -17.90
C ALA A 453 -15.84 24.90 -18.60
N ALA A 454 -14.52 24.89 -18.42
CA ALA A 454 -13.61 25.83 -19.06
C ALA A 454 -13.16 25.39 -20.46
N GLN A 455 -12.79 24.12 -20.61
CA GLN A 455 -12.17 23.56 -21.82
C GLN A 455 -13.21 23.06 -22.83
N GLY A 456 -14.29 22.41 -22.37
CA GLY A 456 -15.09 21.55 -23.22
C GLY A 456 -14.31 20.31 -23.67
N THR A 457 -14.55 19.86 -24.90
CA THR A 457 -14.02 18.57 -25.42
C THR A 457 -12.88 18.72 -26.41
N ASP A 458 -12.44 19.95 -26.73
CA ASP A 458 -11.50 20.21 -27.84
C ASP A 458 -10.05 20.49 -27.40
N GLY A 459 -9.75 20.40 -26.10
CA GLY A 459 -8.39 20.55 -25.59
C GLY A 459 -7.85 21.98 -25.60
N ARG A 460 -8.72 22.99 -25.74
CA ARG A 460 -8.31 24.40 -25.79
C ARG A 460 -7.49 24.85 -24.58
N LEU A 461 -6.53 25.76 -24.81
CA LEU A 461 -5.66 26.29 -23.75
C LEU A 461 -6.27 27.45 -22.95
N TRP A 462 -7.30 28.11 -23.47
CA TRP A 462 -8.06 29.16 -22.79
C TRP A 462 -9.55 28.94 -23.01
N PRO A 463 -10.45 29.45 -22.14
CA PRO A 463 -11.89 29.25 -22.31
C PRO A 463 -12.41 29.68 -23.69
N TRP A 464 -11.75 30.67 -24.30
CA TRP A 464 -12.10 31.27 -25.59
C TRP A 464 -11.26 30.77 -26.78
N GLY A 465 -10.45 29.70 -26.63
CA GLY A 465 -9.64 29.11 -27.70
C GLY A 465 -8.15 28.98 -27.33
N ASP A 466 -7.27 28.81 -28.32
CA ASP A 466 -5.87 28.42 -28.06
C ASP A 466 -4.91 29.59 -27.86
N THR A 467 -5.30 30.79 -28.28
CA THR A 467 -4.45 31.99 -28.21
C THR A 467 -4.88 32.90 -27.07
N PHE A 468 -3.90 33.38 -26.30
CA PHE A 468 -4.13 34.35 -25.23
C PHE A 468 -4.58 35.70 -25.79
N HIS A 469 -5.62 36.29 -25.18
CA HIS A 469 -6.07 37.64 -25.50
C HIS A 469 -6.39 38.42 -24.23
N GLY A 470 -5.61 39.46 -23.94
CA GLY A 470 -5.76 40.29 -22.74
C GLY A 470 -7.08 41.07 -22.65
N THR A 471 -7.86 41.16 -23.73
CA THR A 471 -9.20 41.79 -23.73
C THR A 471 -10.32 40.82 -23.35
N LYS A 472 -9.99 39.55 -23.07
CA LYS A 472 -10.94 38.49 -22.73
C LYS A 472 -10.87 38.06 -21.26
N CYS A 473 -9.95 38.62 -20.47
CA CYS A 473 -9.87 38.38 -19.03
C CYS A 473 -9.23 39.56 -18.32
N ASN A 474 -9.44 39.65 -17.00
CA ASN A 474 -8.65 40.54 -16.15
C ASN A 474 -7.25 39.94 -15.95
N ASN A 475 -6.21 40.57 -16.51
CA ASN A 475 -4.86 40.01 -16.56
C ASN A 475 -3.75 40.82 -15.89
N ALA A 476 -3.95 42.11 -15.60
CA ALA A 476 -2.91 42.99 -15.06
C ALA A 476 -3.43 44.32 -14.49
N PHE A 477 -4.69 44.41 -14.08
CA PHE A 477 -5.28 45.69 -13.64
C PHE A 477 -4.93 46.09 -12.19
N GLY A 478 -4.07 45.33 -11.50
CA GLY A 478 -3.67 45.58 -10.10
C GLY A 478 -4.77 45.34 -9.06
N GLN A 479 -6.00 45.10 -9.50
CA GLN A 479 -7.17 44.80 -8.68
C GLN A 479 -8.16 43.88 -9.44
N SER A 480 -9.11 43.30 -8.72
CA SER A 480 -10.22 42.57 -9.34
C SER A 480 -11.16 43.51 -10.12
N THR A 481 -11.97 42.94 -11.00
CA THR A 481 -12.97 43.65 -11.81
C THR A 481 -14.36 43.07 -11.59
N PRO A 482 -15.45 43.81 -11.88
CA PRO A 482 -16.79 43.24 -11.88
C PRO A 482 -16.85 41.96 -12.73
N VAL A 483 -17.56 40.95 -12.24
CA VAL A 483 -17.54 39.59 -12.82
C VAL A 483 -18.12 39.51 -14.25
N ASN A 484 -18.81 40.55 -14.71
CA ASN A 484 -19.42 40.64 -16.04
C ASN A 484 -18.61 41.51 -17.03
N THR A 485 -17.40 41.94 -16.67
CA THR A 485 -16.60 42.88 -17.49
C THR A 485 -16.15 42.26 -18.82
N PHE A 486 -15.74 40.99 -18.82
CA PHE A 486 -15.09 40.35 -19.98
C PHE A 486 -16.00 39.37 -20.72
N ALA A 487 -17.11 39.83 -21.29
CA ALA A 487 -18.11 38.99 -21.99
C ALA A 487 -17.55 38.11 -23.13
N LYS A 488 -16.46 38.53 -23.76
CA LYS A 488 -15.78 37.77 -24.82
C LYS A 488 -14.90 36.62 -24.31
N GLY A 489 -14.70 36.54 -22.99
CA GLY A 489 -13.92 35.50 -22.30
C GLY A 489 -14.70 34.25 -21.90
N LYS A 490 -15.95 34.12 -22.35
CA LYS A 490 -16.80 32.98 -22.03
C LYS A 490 -16.25 31.65 -22.55
N SER A 491 -16.49 30.58 -21.81
CA SER A 491 -16.21 29.20 -22.22
C SER A 491 -17.21 28.68 -23.27
N PRO A 492 -17.05 27.45 -23.83
CA PRO A 492 -18.06 26.81 -24.67
C PRO A 492 -19.46 26.82 -24.04
N PHE A 493 -19.50 26.61 -22.73
CA PHE A 493 -20.72 26.55 -21.93
C PHE A 493 -21.16 27.91 -21.41
N LYS A 494 -20.63 29.01 -21.98
CA LYS A 494 -20.99 30.40 -21.66
C LYS A 494 -20.63 30.85 -20.24
N VAL A 495 -19.87 30.04 -19.51
CA VAL A 495 -19.34 30.39 -18.18
C VAL A 495 -18.29 31.47 -18.33
N MET A 496 -18.35 32.51 -17.50
CA MET A 496 -17.50 33.69 -17.57
C MET A 496 -16.49 33.74 -16.42
N ASP A 497 -15.43 34.54 -16.60
CA ASP A 497 -14.38 34.79 -15.60
C ASP A 497 -13.77 33.50 -15.03
N LEU A 498 -13.59 32.48 -15.87
CA LEU A 498 -12.86 31.27 -15.47
C LEU A 498 -11.36 31.51 -15.40
N VAL A 499 -10.81 32.45 -16.16
CA VAL A 499 -9.36 32.70 -16.19
C VAL A 499 -9.06 34.18 -15.94
N GLY A 500 -8.02 34.47 -15.16
CA GLY A 500 -7.66 35.83 -14.71
C GLY A 500 -8.39 36.21 -13.43
N ASN A 501 -8.89 37.45 -13.31
CA ASN A 501 -9.67 37.99 -12.18
C ASN A 501 -9.29 37.42 -10.80
N VAL A 502 -9.87 36.31 -10.35
CA VAL A 502 -9.48 35.62 -9.12
C VAL A 502 -9.25 34.13 -9.35
N TRP A 503 -8.31 33.57 -8.59
CA TRP A 503 -8.17 32.13 -8.43
C TRP A 503 -9.46 31.54 -7.86
N GLN A 504 -9.81 30.33 -8.28
CA GLN A 504 -11.06 29.70 -7.88
C GLN A 504 -10.81 28.41 -7.11
N LEU A 505 -11.29 28.39 -5.87
CA LEU A 505 -11.31 27.20 -5.02
C LEU A 505 -12.13 26.08 -5.68
N THR A 506 -11.55 24.88 -5.68
CA THR A 506 -12.25 23.64 -5.99
C THR A 506 -12.55 22.88 -4.69
N ASN A 507 -13.24 21.74 -4.79
CA ASN A 507 -13.48 20.87 -3.66
C ASN A 507 -12.31 19.90 -3.37
N ASP A 508 -11.34 19.81 -4.28
CA ASP A 508 -10.29 18.79 -4.27
C ASP A 508 -9.18 19.14 -3.27
N VAL A 509 -9.26 18.52 -2.10
CA VAL A 509 -8.27 18.63 -1.02
C VAL A 509 -7.42 17.39 -0.99
N TYR A 510 -6.10 17.59 -1.04
CA TYR A 510 -5.10 16.56 -0.97
C TYR A 510 -4.30 16.62 0.32
N ASP A 511 -3.86 15.45 0.77
CA ASP A 511 -2.91 15.27 1.87
C ASP A 511 -1.69 14.50 1.36
N ASN A 512 -0.49 15.05 1.53
CA ASN A 512 0.77 14.40 1.19
C ASN A 512 1.61 13.97 2.42
N GLY A 513 1.03 14.05 3.62
CA GLY A 513 1.63 13.61 4.88
C GLY A 513 2.40 14.70 5.60
N SER A 514 2.78 15.75 4.89
CA SER A 514 3.37 16.97 5.47
C SER A 514 2.42 18.16 5.38
N TYR A 515 1.66 18.25 4.29
CA TYR A 515 0.80 19.38 3.97
C TYR A 515 -0.58 18.91 3.52
N TYR A 516 -1.58 19.68 3.93
CA TYR A 516 -2.88 19.71 3.28
C TYR A 516 -2.88 20.83 2.23
N PHE A 517 -3.46 20.58 1.07
CA PHE A 517 -3.61 21.61 0.06
C PHE A 517 -4.88 21.41 -0.76
N VAL A 518 -5.46 22.52 -1.21
CA VAL A 518 -6.62 22.52 -2.12
C VAL A 518 -6.17 22.92 -3.51
N ILE A 519 -6.78 22.36 -4.54
CA ILE A 519 -6.53 22.79 -5.91
C ILE A 519 -7.30 24.08 -6.20
N ILE A 520 -6.60 25.07 -6.75
CA ILE A 520 -7.16 26.31 -7.28
C ILE A 520 -6.90 26.42 -8.78
N ARG A 521 -7.83 27.06 -9.50
CA ARG A 521 -7.82 27.09 -10.97
C ARG A 521 -8.00 28.51 -11.52
N GLY A 522 -7.55 28.73 -12.76
CA GLY A 522 -7.85 29.92 -13.55
C GLY A 522 -6.82 31.06 -13.53
N GLY A 523 -5.95 31.11 -12.54
CA GLY A 523 -5.08 32.28 -12.34
C GLY A 523 -5.79 33.44 -11.64
N SER A 524 -5.12 34.57 -11.50
CA SER A 524 -5.70 35.80 -10.92
C SER A 524 -5.27 37.05 -11.69
N TYR A 525 -5.82 38.21 -11.34
CA TYR A 525 -5.38 39.49 -11.93
C TYR A 525 -3.92 39.86 -11.57
N TYR A 526 -3.37 39.29 -10.50
CA TYR A 526 -2.07 39.67 -9.95
C TYR A 526 -0.98 38.77 -10.52
N ASN A 527 0.01 39.35 -11.20
CA ASN A 527 1.17 38.63 -11.74
C ASN A 527 2.46 39.05 -11.01
N PRO A 528 3.08 38.16 -10.21
CA PRO A 528 4.33 38.49 -9.52
C PRO A 528 5.49 38.60 -10.52
N THR A 529 6.15 39.74 -10.56
CA THR A 529 7.26 40.02 -11.51
C THR A 529 8.66 39.74 -10.94
N SER A 530 8.78 39.57 -9.62
CA SER A 530 10.07 39.58 -8.91
C SER A 530 10.58 38.20 -8.46
N SER A 531 9.79 37.12 -8.60
CA SER A 531 10.26 35.76 -8.30
C SER A 531 9.54 34.72 -9.16
N TRP A 532 10.32 33.92 -9.89
CA TRP A 532 9.84 32.78 -10.66
C TRP A 532 9.71 31.49 -9.82
N TRP A 533 10.18 31.50 -8.57
CA TRP A 533 10.22 30.33 -7.69
C TRP A 533 8.89 30.04 -6.97
N TYR A 534 7.93 30.98 -7.00
CA TYR A 534 6.65 30.90 -6.30
C TYR A 534 5.46 30.82 -7.27
N VAL A 535 4.24 30.78 -6.72
CA VAL A 535 2.96 30.73 -7.46
C VAL A 535 2.99 31.67 -8.66
N GLN A 536 2.81 31.10 -9.86
CA GLN A 536 2.69 31.90 -11.07
C GLN A 536 1.31 32.55 -11.09
N GLY A 537 1.28 33.85 -10.81
CA GLY A 537 0.06 34.64 -10.89
C GLY A 537 -0.34 34.93 -12.34
N GLY A 538 -1.17 35.96 -12.52
CA GLY A 538 -1.76 36.27 -13.82
C GLY A 538 -2.78 35.23 -14.26
N PRO A 539 -3.43 35.44 -15.42
CA PRO A 539 -4.30 34.43 -16.02
C PRO A 539 -3.48 33.20 -16.42
N GLN A 540 -3.97 32.02 -16.06
CA GLN A 540 -3.30 30.75 -16.33
C GLN A 540 -4.02 29.97 -17.43
N GLN A 541 -3.24 29.24 -18.23
CA GLN A 541 -3.78 28.31 -19.22
C GLN A 541 -4.54 27.17 -18.54
N LEU A 542 -5.49 26.58 -19.27
CA LEU A 542 -6.32 25.50 -18.77
C LEU A 542 -5.53 24.20 -18.53
N ASP A 543 -4.37 24.03 -19.15
CA ASP A 543 -3.46 22.92 -18.89
C ASP A 543 -2.53 23.18 -17.69
N LYS A 544 -2.75 24.23 -16.89
CA LYS A 544 -1.99 24.52 -15.66
C LYS A 544 -2.86 24.28 -14.42
N THR A 545 -2.29 23.63 -13.42
CA THR A 545 -2.91 23.48 -12.08
C THR A 545 -2.05 24.14 -11.01
N GLN A 546 -2.69 24.62 -9.95
CA GLN A 546 -2.03 25.29 -8.84
C GLN A 546 -2.60 24.80 -7.52
N MET A 547 -1.73 24.45 -6.58
CA MET A 547 -2.13 24.16 -5.20
C MET A 547 -2.11 25.42 -4.34
N LEU A 548 -3.04 25.50 -3.41
CA LEU A 548 -3.01 26.42 -2.28
C LEU A 548 -2.76 25.60 -1.02
N LEU A 549 -1.59 25.77 -0.41
CA LEU A 549 -1.26 25.11 0.85
C LEU A 549 -2.20 25.61 1.94
N MET A 550 -2.83 24.69 2.65
CA MET A 550 -3.73 24.97 3.75
C MET A 550 -2.96 24.90 5.06
N VAL A 551 -2.81 26.06 5.72
CA VAL A 551 -2.10 26.18 7.00
C VAL A 551 -3.10 26.46 8.11
N SER A 552 -3.98 27.44 7.90
CA SER A 552 -5.11 27.75 8.77
C SER A 552 -6.03 28.74 8.06
N PRO A 553 -7.33 28.80 8.39
CA PRO A 553 -8.27 29.68 7.69
C PRO A 553 -7.82 31.14 7.61
N GLY A 554 -7.10 31.66 8.61
CA GLY A 554 -6.58 33.02 8.59
C GLY A 554 -5.45 33.28 7.57
N PHE A 555 -4.60 32.30 7.30
CA PHE A 555 -3.54 32.37 6.29
C PHE A 555 -4.03 31.99 4.89
N ASP A 556 -5.02 31.10 4.81
CA ASP A 556 -5.56 30.58 3.55
C ASP A 556 -6.41 31.63 2.81
N ARG A 557 -6.99 32.58 3.56
CA ARG A 557 -7.72 33.75 3.03
C ARG A 557 -6.77 34.73 2.36
N ASN A 558 -6.94 34.91 1.05
CA ASN A 558 -6.07 35.74 0.22
C ASN A 558 -6.86 36.71 -0.65
N ALA A 559 -6.25 37.84 -1.00
CA ALA A 559 -6.88 38.89 -1.83
C ALA A 559 -7.17 38.47 -3.27
N THR A 560 -6.56 37.38 -3.74
CA THR A 560 -6.64 36.91 -5.13
C THR A 560 -7.38 35.59 -5.27
N VAL A 561 -7.93 35.04 -4.18
CA VAL A 561 -8.62 33.73 -4.17
C VAL A 561 -10.08 33.95 -3.81
N GLY A 562 -10.96 33.53 -4.72
CA GLY A 562 -12.40 33.45 -4.53
C GLY A 562 -12.90 32.06 -4.94
N PHE A 563 -14.18 31.96 -5.29
CA PHE A 563 -14.78 30.69 -5.66
C PHE A 563 -16.04 30.86 -6.51
N ARG A 564 -16.53 29.75 -7.05
CA ARG A 564 -17.84 29.62 -7.69
C ARG A 564 -18.47 28.30 -7.27
N CYS A 565 -19.77 28.15 -7.45
CA CYS A 565 -20.47 26.94 -7.06
C CYS A 565 -21.04 26.18 -8.26
N VAL A 566 -21.38 24.92 -8.02
CA VAL A 566 -22.07 24.03 -8.94
C VAL A 566 -23.28 23.39 -8.26
N LYS A 567 -24.17 22.82 -9.07
CA LYS A 567 -25.34 22.08 -8.63
C LYS A 567 -25.58 20.88 -9.53
N ASP A 568 -25.96 19.76 -8.94
CA ASP A 568 -26.13 18.51 -9.66
C ASP A 568 -27.43 18.51 -10.49
N ALA A 569 -27.36 17.97 -11.70
CA ALA A 569 -28.53 17.76 -12.54
C ALA A 569 -29.11 16.35 -12.33
N LYS A 570 -30.39 16.19 -12.67
CA LYS A 570 -31.02 14.86 -12.76
C LYS A 570 -30.63 14.12 -14.01
#